data_AF-A0A961B1Z0-F1
#
_entry.id   AF-A0A961B1Z0-F1
#
_cell.length_a   1.000
_cell.length_b   1.000
_cell.length_c   1.000
_cell.angle_alpha   90.00
_cell.angle_beta   90.00
_cell.angle_gamma   90.00
#
_symmetry.space_group_name_H-M   'P 1'
#
loop_
_entity.id
_entity.type
_entity.pdbx_description
1 polymer ?
#
loop_
_entity_poly.entity_id
_entity_poly.type
_entity_poly.pdbx_seq_one_letter_code
_entity_poly.pdbx_strand_id
1 'polypeptide(L)'
;MKRAAFLASVLVWWGAGIHSARAEVAVPSLTVKDEGGREMALELRDLSVAVRFVGGFAETVLEMEYFNRTKRRQEGEFVLQLPEGATVSTYALEIDGALRPAVSVEAEKARFAYESIKRRMVDPGLVEREAENRYRTRIFPIMPESPKRVRIGYVQWLGGGKDYRFPLSHEGRIGRFACEVTGAATAGLPIGGVKLIPGDPPETWRWSAEGISLDGVLTARSKALAAGGTAVFAERTPSGDTHFVVQGRMPEEWKSAGRRKPEHPRLIWDASGSGRNRDRAGEFAVLNGLWK
;
A
#
# COMPACT_ATOMS: atom_id res chain seq x y z
N MET A 1 -43.97 -45.83 -41.79
CA MET A 1 -43.01 -44.71 -41.89
C MET A 1 -43.05 -43.94 -40.58
N LYS A 2 -41.96 -43.99 -39.82
CA LYS A 2 -41.85 -43.54 -38.42
C LYS A 2 -41.54 -42.05 -38.36
N ARG A 3 -42.26 -41.27 -37.55
CA ARG A 3 -41.82 -39.94 -37.09
C ARG A 3 -41.65 -40.02 -35.58
N ALA A 4 -40.38 -40.00 -35.15
CA ALA A 4 -39.97 -40.08 -33.76
C ALA A 4 -40.13 -38.72 -33.09
N ALA A 5 -40.80 -38.71 -31.94
CA ALA A 5 -40.72 -37.64 -30.97
C ALA A 5 -39.48 -37.90 -30.10
N PHE A 6 -38.57 -36.92 -30.03
CA PHE A 6 -37.48 -36.91 -29.06
C PHE A 6 -37.71 -35.73 -28.11
N LEU A 7 -37.92 -36.08 -26.83
CA LEU A 7 -37.90 -35.17 -25.70
C LEU A 7 -36.48 -34.60 -25.54
N ALA A 8 -36.33 -33.28 -25.65
CA ALA A 8 -35.12 -32.58 -25.27
C ALA A 8 -35.38 -31.82 -23.97
N SER A 9 -34.87 -32.37 -22.87
CA SER A 9 -34.80 -31.76 -21.56
C SER A 9 -33.89 -30.53 -21.63
N VAL A 10 -34.45 -29.34 -21.40
CA VAL A 10 -33.65 -28.12 -21.19
C VAL A 10 -33.17 -28.12 -19.74
N LEU A 11 -31.93 -28.55 -19.53
CA LEU A 11 -31.18 -28.33 -18.30
C LEU A 11 -30.70 -26.88 -18.29
N VAL A 12 -31.37 -26.03 -17.50
CA VAL A 12 -30.87 -24.70 -17.15
C VAL A 12 -29.72 -24.89 -16.16
N TRP A 13 -28.50 -24.72 -16.64
CA TRP A 13 -27.31 -24.58 -15.80
C TRP A 13 -27.38 -23.22 -15.11
N TRP A 14 -27.53 -23.19 -13.79
CA TRP A 14 -27.18 -22.01 -13.01
C TRP A 14 -25.68 -21.78 -13.19
N GLY A 15 -25.33 -20.68 -13.87
CA GLY A 15 -23.97 -20.20 -13.88
C GLY A 15 -23.51 -20.01 -12.44
N ALA A 16 -22.56 -20.84 -12.02
CA ALA A 16 -21.72 -20.53 -10.89
C ALA A 16 -21.06 -19.19 -11.21
N GLY A 17 -21.58 -18.12 -10.59
CA GLY A 17 -20.94 -16.82 -10.65
C GLY A 17 -19.50 -17.01 -10.22
N ILE A 18 -18.57 -16.77 -11.13
CA ILE A 18 -17.21 -16.44 -10.77
C ILE A 18 -17.33 -15.11 -10.02
N HIS A 19 -17.58 -15.19 -8.72
CA HIS A 19 -17.26 -14.09 -7.84
C HIS A 19 -15.76 -13.94 -7.94
N SER A 20 -15.29 -12.96 -8.72
CA SER A 20 -13.97 -12.40 -8.51
C SER A 20 -13.94 -11.94 -7.05
N ALA A 21 -13.42 -12.79 -6.18
CA ALA A 21 -12.96 -12.39 -4.87
C ALA A 21 -11.90 -11.32 -5.14
N ARG A 22 -12.29 -10.05 -4.96
CA ARG A 22 -11.37 -8.93 -5.04
C ARG A 22 -10.27 -9.25 -4.01
N ALA A 23 -9.06 -9.53 -4.48
CA ALA A 23 -7.95 -9.88 -3.60
C ALA A 23 -7.77 -8.72 -2.61
N GLU A 24 -8.13 -8.97 -1.35
CA GLU A 24 -7.93 -8.00 -0.29
C GLU A 24 -6.44 -7.88 0.00
N VAL A 25 -6.02 -6.68 0.41
CA VAL A 25 -4.64 -6.36 0.76
C VAL A 25 -4.27 -7.18 2.00
N ALA A 26 -3.55 -8.28 1.83
CA ALA A 26 -3.15 -9.17 2.92
C ALA A 26 -1.63 -9.12 3.15
N VAL A 27 -1.16 -9.78 4.21
CA VAL A 27 0.28 -9.96 4.43
C VAL A 27 0.83 -10.82 3.29
N PRO A 28 1.78 -10.31 2.47
CA PRO A 28 2.25 -11.05 1.30
C PRO A 28 3.07 -12.28 1.73
N SER A 29 3.10 -13.28 0.85
CA SER A 29 3.97 -14.45 1.00
C SER A 29 5.13 -14.35 0.01
N LEU A 30 6.34 -14.70 0.45
CA LEU A 30 7.49 -14.89 -0.44
C LEU A 30 7.55 -16.36 -0.85
N THR A 31 7.30 -16.63 -2.13
CA THR A 31 7.24 -17.97 -2.68
C THR A 31 8.52 -18.31 -3.43
N VAL A 32 8.97 -19.57 -3.34
CA VAL A 32 10.08 -20.14 -4.12
C VAL A 32 9.64 -21.44 -4.77
N LYS A 33 10.46 -22.00 -5.66
CA LYS A 33 10.23 -23.35 -6.20
C LYS A 33 10.88 -24.43 -5.34
N ASP A 34 10.19 -25.54 -5.11
CA ASP A 34 10.76 -26.72 -4.45
C ASP A 34 11.59 -27.58 -5.43
N GLU A 35 12.08 -28.75 -4.98
CA GLU A 35 12.86 -29.66 -5.83
C GLU A 35 12.08 -30.23 -7.01
N GLY A 36 10.77 -30.37 -6.88
CA GLY A 36 9.85 -30.79 -7.94
C GLY A 36 9.33 -29.64 -8.81
N GLY A 37 9.78 -28.41 -8.58
CA GLY A 37 9.35 -27.21 -9.31
C GLY A 37 8.00 -26.64 -8.87
N ARG A 38 7.42 -27.13 -7.77
CA ARG A 38 6.17 -26.60 -7.19
C ARG A 38 6.45 -25.35 -6.39
N GLU A 39 5.46 -24.46 -6.32
CA GLU A 39 5.55 -23.24 -5.50
C GLU A 39 5.41 -23.59 -4.02
N MET A 40 6.24 -22.94 -3.20
CA MET A 40 6.28 -23.09 -1.75
C MET A 40 6.51 -21.74 -1.10
N ALA A 41 5.63 -21.33 -0.19
CA ALA A 41 5.84 -20.13 0.62
C ALA A 41 6.97 -20.35 1.63
N LEU A 42 7.86 -19.36 1.76
CA LEU A 42 8.86 -19.31 2.80
C LEU A 42 8.21 -18.96 4.15
N GLU A 43 8.82 -19.47 5.22
CA GLU A 43 8.39 -19.17 6.58
C GLU A 43 8.55 -17.67 6.87
N LEU A 44 7.47 -17.00 7.27
CA LEU A 44 7.52 -15.64 7.79
C LEU A 44 7.90 -15.67 9.27
N ARG A 45 9.15 -15.31 9.59
CA ARG A 45 9.66 -15.34 10.96
C ARG A 45 9.36 -14.07 11.74
N ASP A 46 9.40 -12.92 11.07
CA ASP A 46 9.15 -11.62 11.67
C ASP A 46 8.23 -10.80 10.75
N LEU A 47 7.19 -10.21 11.34
CA LEU A 47 6.30 -9.25 10.69
C LEU A 47 6.14 -8.03 11.59
N SER A 48 6.59 -6.88 11.09
CA SER A 48 6.32 -5.57 11.69
C SER A 48 5.40 -4.77 10.77
N VAL A 49 4.32 -4.25 11.32
CA VAL A 49 3.35 -3.40 10.63
C VAL A 49 3.29 -2.05 11.32
N ALA A 50 3.69 -0.98 10.63
CA ALA A 50 3.59 0.39 11.13
C ALA A 50 2.58 1.17 10.29
N VAL A 51 1.58 1.78 10.93
CA VAL A 51 0.61 2.66 10.28
C VAL A 51 0.72 4.06 10.90
N ARG A 52 1.00 5.06 10.07
CA ARG A 52 1.10 6.46 10.48
C ARG A 52 0.04 7.28 9.76
N PHE A 53 -0.77 7.99 10.54
CA PHE A 53 -1.76 8.91 10.00
C PHE A 53 -1.24 10.34 9.96
N VAL A 54 -1.37 10.99 8.80
CA VAL A 54 -1.14 12.44 8.63
C VAL A 54 -2.35 13.02 7.91
N GLY A 55 -3.19 13.74 8.64
CA GLY A 55 -4.48 14.15 8.10
C GLY A 55 -5.31 12.93 7.69
N GLY A 56 -5.76 12.92 6.44
CA GLY A 56 -6.52 11.84 5.82
C GLY A 56 -5.64 10.85 5.05
N PHE A 57 -4.33 10.98 5.11
CA PHE A 57 -3.41 9.98 4.59
C PHE A 57 -3.05 8.97 5.68
N ALA A 58 -2.98 7.70 5.29
CA ALA A 58 -2.35 6.64 6.07
C ALA A 58 -1.15 6.12 5.30
N GLU A 59 0.03 6.18 5.91
CA GLU A 59 1.22 5.49 5.46
C GLU A 59 1.32 4.16 6.19
N THR A 60 1.37 3.07 5.44
CA THR A 60 1.53 1.71 5.96
C THR A 60 2.88 1.19 5.54
N VAL A 61 3.69 0.73 6.50
CA VAL A 61 4.99 0.09 6.27
C VAL A 61 4.95 -1.32 6.83
N LEU A 62 5.31 -2.27 5.99
CA LEU A 62 5.51 -3.68 6.32
C LEU A 62 6.99 -3.98 6.27
N GLU A 63 7.55 -4.49 7.36
CA GLU A 63 8.86 -5.14 7.37
C GLU A 63 8.67 -6.63 7.65
N MET A 64 9.24 -7.46 6.79
CA MET A 64 9.02 -8.90 6.80
C MET A 64 10.36 -9.61 6.70
N GLU A 65 10.59 -10.59 7.57
CA GLU A 65 11.74 -11.50 7.49
C GLU A 65 11.25 -12.90 7.12
N TYR A 66 11.57 -13.32 5.89
CA TYR A 66 11.29 -14.68 5.44
C TYR A 66 12.52 -15.56 5.64
N PHE A 67 12.33 -16.84 5.96
CA PHE A 67 13.41 -17.80 6.11
C PHE A 67 13.36 -18.90 5.05
N ASN A 68 14.45 -19.02 4.30
CA ASN A 68 14.59 -20.09 3.31
C ASN A 68 15.03 -21.39 3.97
N ARG A 69 14.09 -22.26 4.29
CA ARG A 69 14.36 -23.59 4.88
C ARG A 69 15.03 -24.58 3.90
N THR A 70 15.18 -24.22 2.63
CA THR A 70 15.80 -25.11 1.63
C THR A 70 17.32 -25.00 1.64
N LYS A 71 17.98 -26.05 1.16
CA LYS A 71 19.44 -26.11 0.99
C LYS A 71 19.93 -25.48 -0.31
N ARG A 72 19.08 -24.70 -0.99
CA ARG A 72 19.36 -24.17 -2.33
C ARG A 72 19.27 -22.65 -2.33
N ARG A 73 20.13 -22.04 -3.15
CA ARG A 73 20.03 -20.64 -3.50
C ARG A 73 18.98 -20.49 -4.58
N GLN A 74 17.95 -19.71 -4.32
CA GLN A 74 16.78 -19.65 -5.19
C GLN A 74 16.37 -18.22 -5.51
N GLU A 75 15.60 -18.09 -6.57
CA GLU A 75 14.82 -16.89 -6.83
C GLU A 75 13.45 -17.09 -6.18
N GLY A 76 12.98 -16.06 -5.52
CA GLY A 76 11.62 -16.02 -4.99
C GLY A 76 10.81 -14.91 -5.62
N GLU A 77 9.50 -15.09 -5.55
CA GLU A 77 8.52 -14.11 -5.98
C GLU A 77 7.59 -13.75 -4.83
N PHE A 78 7.30 -12.46 -4.67
CA PHE A 78 6.20 -12.03 -3.84
C PHE A 78 5.30 -11.08 -4.61
N VAL A 79 4.01 -11.11 -4.26
CA VAL A 79 2.99 -10.26 -4.85
C VAL A 79 2.29 -9.49 -3.75
N LEU A 80 2.22 -8.16 -3.91
CA LEU A 80 1.47 -7.28 -3.04
C LEU A 80 0.36 -6.61 -3.82
N GLN A 81 -0.88 -6.87 -3.43
CA GLN A 81 -2.03 -6.11 -3.91
C GLN A 81 -2.15 -4.85 -3.05
N LEU A 82 -2.13 -3.67 -3.66
CA LEU A 82 -2.37 -2.42 -2.93
C LEU A 82 -3.85 -2.03 -2.95
N PRO A 83 -4.33 -1.28 -1.94
CA PRO A 83 -5.65 -0.67 -1.97
C PRO A 83 -5.82 0.22 -3.20
N GLU A 84 -7.07 0.43 -3.62
CA GLU A 84 -7.38 1.38 -4.68
C GLU A 84 -6.93 2.80 -4.29
N GLY A 85 -6.23 3.49 -5.20
CA GLY A 85 -5.69 4.83 -4.96
C GLY A 85 -4.45 4.87 -4.04
N ALA A 86 -3.98 3.74 -3.53
CA ALA A 86 -2.73 3.70 -2.78
C ALA A 86 -1.50 3.75 -3.72
N THR A 87 -0.43 4.39 -3.27
CA THR A 87 0.83 4.52 -4.00
C THR A 87 1.98 4.03 -3.15
N VAL A 88 2.92 3.27 -3.73
CA VAL A 88 4.15 2.85 -3.04
C VAL A 88 4.96 4.07 -2.60
N SER A 89 5.30 4.15 -1.32
CA SER A 89 6.15 5.21 -0.74
C SER A 89 7.57 4.75 -0.49
N THR A 90 7.75 3.49 -0.09
CA THR A 90 9.08 2.92 0.17
C THR A 90 9.13 1.47 -0.25
N TYR A 91 10.31 1.06 -0.65
CA TYR A 91 10.57 -0.31 -1.03
C TYR A 91 12.04 -0.60 -0.82
N ALA A 92 12.39 -1.63 -0.05
CA ALA A 92 13.76 -2.03 0.21
C ALA A 92 13.90 -3.54 0.36
N LEU A 93 15.04 -4.07 -0.08
CA LEU A 93 15.39 -5.49 0.03
C LEU A 93 16.71 -5.62 0.77
N GLU A 94 16.86 -6.73 1.48
CA GLU A 94 18.15 -7.08 2.05
C GLU A 94 19.16 -7.50 0.98
N ILE A 95 20.30 -6.81 0.96
CA ILE A 95 21.47 -7.08 0.12
C ILE A 95 22.69 -6.97 1.05
N ASP A 96 23.51 -8.01 1.09
CA ASP A 96 24.70 -8.10 1.97
C ASP A 96 24.42 -7.74 3.45
N GLY A 97 23.31 -8.22 4.01
CA GLY A 97 22.93 -8.00 5.40
C GLY A 97 22.32 -6.62 5.71
N ALA A 98 22.22 -5.71 4.73
CA ALA A 98 21.64 -4.38 4.91
C ALA A 98 20.39 -4.19 4.02
N LEU A 99 19.38 -3.47 4.54
CA LEU A 99 18.24 -3.05 3.70
C LEU A 99 18.71 -1.97 2.72
N ARG A 100 18.51 -2.21 1.43
CA ARG A 100 18.83 -1.27 0.35
C ARG A 100 17.54 -0.81 -0.32
N PRO A 101 17.26 0.52 -0.38
CA PRO A 101 16.08 1.03 -1.04
C PRO A 101 16.13 0.80 -2.54
N ALA A 102 14.98 0.50 -3.13
CA ALA A 102 14.82 0.37 -4.58
C ALA A 102 14.82 1.73 -5.26
N VAL A 103 15.30 1.76 -6.50
CA VAL A 103 15.28 2.97 -7.35
C VAL A 103 14.24 2.77 -8.44
N SER A 104 13.33 3.72 -8.59
CA SER A 104 12.35 3.71 -9.68
C SER A 104 13.02 3.99 -11.01
N VAL A 105 12.84 3.07 -11.96
CA VAL A 105 13.34 3.19 -13.34
C VAL A 105 12.23 2.75 -14.30
N GLU A 106 12.36 3.09 -15.59
CA GLU A 106 11.43 2.62 -16.63
C GLU A 106 11.40 1.09 -16.71
N ALA A 107 10.23 0.49 -16.96
CA ALA A 107 10.03 -0.96 -16.89
C ALA A 107 10.99 -1.77 -17.78
N GLU A 108 11.20 -1.36 -19.04
CA GLU A 108 12.13 -2.05 -19.96
C GLU A 108 13.58 -1.98 -19.45
N LYS A 109 14.00 -0.82 -18.94
CA LYS A 109 15.32 -0.62 -18.33
C LYS A 109 15.47 -1.47 -17.06
N ALA A 110 14.42 -1.55 -16.24
CA ALA A 110 14.38 -2.35 -15.02
C ALA A 110 14.59 -3.84 -15.32
N ARG A 111 13.86 -4.37 -16.31
CA ARG A 111 13.93 -5.77 -16.72
C ARG A 111 15.26 -6.12 -17.37
N PHE A 112 15.77 -5.27 -18.26
CA PHE A 112 17.10 -5.45 -18.84
C PHE A 112 18.21 -5.43 -17.78
N ALA A 113 18.14 -4.49 -16.83
CA ALA A 113 19.06 -4.45 -15.69
C ALA A 113 18.96 -5.73 -14.84
N TYR A 114 17.76 -6.17 -14.48
CA TYR A 114 17.56 -7.40 -13.73
C TYR A 114 18.15 -8.64 -14.43
N GLU A 115 17.82 -8.87 -15.71
CA GLU A 115 18.32 -10.04 -16.45
C GLU A 115 19.84 -10.00 -16.65
N SER A 116 20.41 -8.82 -16.91
CA SER A 116 21.86 -8.66 -17.10
C SER A 116 22.65 -8.82 -15.80
N ILE A 117 22.13 -8.32 -14.67
CA ILE A 117 22.73 -8.46 -13.33
C ILE A 117 22.57 -9.89 -12.82
N LYS A 118 21.41 -10.53 -13.04
CA LYS A 118 21.18 -11.94 -12.69
C LYS A 118 22.16 -12.88 -13.39
N ARG A 119 22.47 -12.64 -14.68
CA ARG A 119 23.48 -13.41 -15.43
C ARG A 119 24.89 -13.26 -14.84
N ARG A 120 25.15 -12.16 -14.15
CA ARG A 120 26.41 -11.88 -13.44
C ARG A 120 26.40 -12.37 -11.99
N MET A 121 25.30 -13.01 -11.55
CA MET A 121 25.14 -13.55 -10.19
C MET A 121 25.27 -12.49 -9.09
N VAL A 122 25.02 -11.23 -9.42
CA VAL A 122 24.96 -10.09 -8.50
C VAL A 122 23.50 -9.85 -8.12
N ASP A 123 23.20 -9.40 -6.90
CA ASP A 123 21.88 -9.39 -6.26
C ASP A 123 20.88 -8.37 -6.86
N PRO A 124 19.96 -8.75 -7.77
CA PRO A 124 19.00 -7.82 -8.30
C PRO A 124 17.62 -8.04 -7.64
N GLY A 125 17.04 -6.96 -7.12
CA GLY A 125 15.62 -6.88 -6.84
C GLY A 125 14.88 -6.19 -7.98
N LEU A 126 13.79 -6.75 -8.47
CA LEU A 126 12.93 -6.10 -9.46
C LEU A 126 11.49 -6.04 -8.95
N VAL A 127 10.91 -4.85 -8.93
CA VAL A 127 9.51 -4.60 -8.60
C VAL A 127 8.81 -4.10 -9.86
N GLU A 128 7.74 -4.77 -10.26
CA GLU A 128 6.93 -4.40 -11.41
C GLU A 128 5.50 -4.11 -10.95
N ARG A 129 4.96 -2.98 -11.40
CA ARG A 129 3.54 -2.65 -11.22
C ARG A 129 2.75 -3.28 -12.37
N GLU A 130 1.83 -4.17 -12.03
CA GLU A 130 0.89 -4.80 -12.93
C GLU A 130 -0.44 -4.04 -12.98
N ALA A 131 -1.42 -4.59 -13.71
CA ALA A 131 -2.79 -4.09 -13.68
C ALA A 131 -3.37 -4.13 -12.25
N GLU A 132 -4.40 -3.30 -12.02
CA GLU A 132 -5.17 -3.30 -10.76
C GLU A 132 -4.39 -2.92 -9.50
N ASN A 133 -3.29 -2.16 -9.61
CA ASN A 133 -2.45 -1.74 -8.47
C ASN A 133 -1.78 -2.92 -7.73
N ARG A 134 -1.46 -3.97 -8.48
CA ARG A 134 -0.71 -5.13 -8.02
C ARG A 134 0.79 -4.93 -8.27
N TYR A 135 1.63 -5.25 -7.29
CA TYR A 135 3.08 -5.14 -7.38
C TYR A 135 3.67 -6.54 -7.26
N ARG A 136 4.34 -7.00 -8.32
CA ARG A 136 5.09 -8.26 -8.32
C ARG A 136 6.56 -7.93 -8.10
N THR A 137 7.19 -8.67 -7.19
CA THR A 137 8.62 -8.56 -6.99
C THR A 137 9.30 -9.89 -7.21
N ARG A 138 10.39 -9.87 -7.97
CA ARG A 138 11.32 -10.98 -8.10
C ARG A 138 12.58 -10.68 -7.31
N ILE A 139 12.88 -11.56 -6.37
CA ILE A 139 14.00 -11.44 -5.43
C ILE A 139 15.01 -12.53 -5.74
N PHE A 140 16.23 -12.12 -6.09
CA PHE A 140 17.37 -13.02 -6.19
C PHE A 140 18.62 -12.34 -5.61
N PRO A 141 19.53 -13.10 -4.97
CA PRO A 141 19.37 -14.45 -4.47
C PRO A 141 18.65 -14.47 -3.11
N ILE A 142 17.96 -15.58 -2.86
CA ILE A 142 17.57 -16.01 -1.52
C ILE A 142 18.52 -17.15 -1.14
N MET A 143 19.38 -16.90 -0.15
CA MET A 143 20.42 -17.85 0.24
C MET A 143 19.82 -19.07 0.97
N PRO A 144 20.44 -20.25 0.88
CA PRO A 144 20.04 -21.42 1.65
C PRO A 144 20.05 -21.14 3.15
N GLU A 145 19.10 -21.70 3.89
CA GLU A 145 19.08 -21.69 5.37
C GLU A 145 19.29 -20.29 5.99
N SER A 146 18.86 -19.25 5.27
CA SER A 146 19.16 -17.85 5.58
C SER A 146 17.89 -17.00 5.60
N PRO A 147 17.86 -15.93 6.42
CA PRO A 147 16.80 -14.95 6.36
C PRO A 147 16.89 -14.10 5.08
N LYS A 148 15.76 -13.53 4.68
CA LYS A 148 15.66 -12.52 3.64
C LYS A 148 14.64 -11.47 4.08
N ARG A 149 15.11 -10.26 4.38
CA ARG A 149 14.21 -9.16 4.74
C ARG A 149 13.70 -8.39 3.52
N VAL A 150 12.44 -8.00 3.61
CA VAL A 150 11.71 -7.18 2.63
C VAL A 150 11.00 -6.08 3.40
N ARG A 151 11.16 -4.83 2.96
CA ARG A 151 10.42 -3.68 3.48
C ARG A 151 9.63 -3.03 2.36
N ILE A 152 8.35 -2.82 2.59
CA ILE A 152 7.46 -2.16 1.63
C ILE A 152 6.63 -1.15 2.40
N GLY A 153 6.42 0.02 1.83
CA GLY A 153 5.43 0.94 2.34
C GLY A 153 4.65 1.60 1.24
N TYR A 154 3.42 1.97 1.57
CA TYR A 154 2.52 2.63 0.67
C TYR A 154 1.72 3.68 1.44
N VAL A 155 1.26 4.69 0.72
CA VAL A 155 0.37 5.74 1.23
C VAL A 155 -0.99 5.57 0.58
N GLN A 156 -2.05 5.63 1.39
CA GLN A 156 -3.43 5.62 0.93
C GLN A 156 -4.19 6.86 1.45
N TRP A 157 -5.07 7.41 0.60
CA TRP A 157 -6.00 8.47 1.00
C TRP A 157 -7.30 7.88 1.55
N LEU A 158 -7.71 8.28 2.74
CA LEU A 158 -8.88 7.79 3.47
C LEU A 158 -10.11 8.69 3.34
N GLY A 159 -10.24 9.35 2.17
CA GLY A 159 -11.21 10.41 1.92
C GLY A 159 -12.61 10.22 2.51
N GLY A 160 -13.28 11.33 2.85
CA GLY A 160 -14.66 11.31 3.35
C GLY A 160 -14.83 10.76 4.78
N GLY A 161 -13.74 10.56 5.52
CA GLY A 161 -13.80 10.09 6.91
C GLY A 161 -13.94 8.58 7.06
N LYS A 162 -13.47 7.80 6.08
CA LYS A 162 -13.47 6.34 6.15
C LYS A 162 -12.46 5.85 7.18
N ASP A 163 -12.79 4.75 7.84
CA ASP A 163 -11.84 4.02 8.69
C ASP A 163 -10.80 3.30 7.82
N TYR A 164 -9.56 3.30 8.28
CA TYR A 164 -8.50 2.47 7.76
C TYR A 164 -8.77 1.00 8.06
N ARG A 165 -8.49 0.15 7.09
CA ARG A 165 -8.62 -1.30 7.18
C ARG A 165 -7.41 -1.96 6.54
N PHE A 166 -6.76 -2.85 7.27
CA PHE A 166 -5.68 -3.68 6.76
C PHE A 166 -5.90 -5.14 7.17
N PRO A 167 -6.30 -5.99 6.21
CA PRO A 167 -6.37 -7.43 6.42
C PRO A 167 -5.01 -7.99 6.85
N LEU A 168 -4.98 -8.59 8.04
CA LEU A 168 -3.84 -9.28 8.63
C LEU A 168 -4.13 -10.77 8.58
N SER A 169 -4.17 -11.33 7.37
CA SER A 169 -4.29 -12.76 7.15
C SER A 169 -3.00 -13.27 6.54
N HIS A 170 -2.44 -14.35 7.09
CA HIS A 170 -1.25 -15.02 6.58
C HIS A 170 -1.38 -16.53 6.76
N GLU A 171 -0.92 -17.29 5.77
CA GLU A 171 -0.92 -18.75 5.85
C GLU A 171 0.21 -19.23 6.77
N GLY A 172 -0.14 -19.91 7.85
CA GLY A 172 0.82 -20.46 8.81
C GLY A 172 1.05 -19.57 10.03
N ARG A 173 2.05 -19.94 10.84
CA ARG A 173 2.39 -19.26 12.10
C ARG A 173 3.56 -18.32 11.86
N ILE A 174 3.44 -17.11 12.40
CA ILE A 174 4.48 -16.10 12.37
C ILE A 174 5.25 -16.16 13.69
N GLY A 175 6.59 -16.17 13.58
CA GLY A 175 7.48 -16.26 14.74
C GLY A 175 7.33 -15.08 15.70
N ARG A 176 7.49 -13.86 15.20
CA ARG A 176 7.28 -12.60 15.92
C ARG A 176 6.40 -11.67 15.11
N PHE A 177 5.44 -11.05 15.80
CA PHE A 177 4.55 -10.07 15.22
C PHE A 177 4.59 -8.79 16.06
N ALA A 178 4.71 -7.66 15.39
CA ALA A 178 4.57 -6.34 15.97
C ALA A 178 3.65 -5.48 15.08
N CYS A 179 2.78 -4.69 15.72
CA CYS A 179 1.97 -3.71 15.02
C CYS A 179 1.98 -2.39 15.80
N GLU A 180 2.28 -1.29 15.12
CA GLU A 180 2.25 0.06 15.66
C GLU A 180 1.31 0.93 14.83
N VAL A 181 0.46 1.71 15.51
CA VAL A 181 -0.41 2.69 14.88
C VAL A 181 -0.22 4.04 15.56
N THR A 182 0.06 5.09 14.78
CA THR A 182 0.30 6.47 15.28
C THR A 182 -0.62 7.48 14.60
N GLY A 183 -1.09 8.48 15.34
CA GLY A 183 -1.95 9.55 14.79
C GLY A 183 -3.41 9.15 14.55
N ALA A 184 -3.84 7.99 15.05
CA ALA A 184 -5.25 7.60 15.07
C ALA A 184 -5.99 8.25 16.27
N ALA A 185 -7.31 8.31 16.22
CA ALA A 185 -8.20 8.55 17.37
C ALA A 185 -8.62 7.23 18.02
N THR A 186 -8.80 6.19 17.20
CA THR A 186 -9.09 4.83 17.64
C THR A 186 -8.29 3.86 16.79
N ALA A 187 -7.82 2.77 17.39
CA ALA A 187 -7.20 1.66 16.69
C ALA A 187 -7.56 0.35 17.40
N GLY A 188 -7.84 -0.70 16.62
CA GLY A 188 -8.29 -1.98 17.11
C GLY A 188 -7.70 -3.12 16.30
N LEU A 189 -7.22 -4.14 17.01
CA LEU A 189 -6.66 -5.34 16.43
C LEU A 189 -7.32 -6.57 17.07
N PRO A 190 -8.48 -7.03 16.57
CA PRO A 190 -9.28 -8.08 17.19
C PRO A 190 -8.75 -9.48 16.86
N ILE A 191 -7.46 -9.72 17.11
CA ILE A 191 -6.79 -11.03 16.90
C ILE A 191 -6.45 -11.62 18.27
N GLY A 192 -6.95 -12.82 18.55
CA GLY A 192 -6.68 -13.52 19.81
C GLY A 192 -5.19 -13.81 19.99
N GLY A 193 -4.68 -13.68 21.21
CA GLY A 193 -3.25 -13.93 21.52
C GLY A 193 -2.32 -12.74 21.27
N VAL A 194 -2.80 -11.66 20.64
CA VAL A 194 -2.06 -10.42 20.50
C VAL A 194 -2.18 -9.59 21.78
N LYS A 195 -1.05 -9.14 22.32
CA LYS A 195 -0.99 -8.33 23.55
C LYS A 195 -0.89 -6.86 23.17
N LEU A 196 -1.75 -6.02 23.74
CA LEU A 196 -1.57 -4.57 23.70
C LEU A 196 -0.41 -4.20 24.64
N ILE A 197 0.63 -3.60 24.09
CA ILE A 197 1.76 -3.08 24.85
C ILE A 197 1.39 -1.67 25.33
N PRO A 198 1.66 -1.31 26.59
CA PRO A 198 1.56 0.07 27.06
C PRO A 198 2.42 0.99 26.18
N GLY A 199 1.78 1.80 25.35
CA GLY A 199 2.38 2.96 24.70
C GLY A 199 1.99 4.23 25.45
N ASP A 200 2.03 5.35 24.74
CA ASP A 200 1.28 6.55 25.12
C ASP A 200 -0.02 6.64 24.29
N PRO A 201 -1.04 5.77 24.49
CA PRO A 201 -2.36 6.03 23.94
C PRO A 201 -2.89 7.37 24.48
N PRO A 202 -3.48 8.23 23.64
CA PRO A 202 -3.97 7.98 22.28
C PRO A 202 -2.99 8.38 21.16
N GLU A 203 -1.71 8.63 21.44
CA GLU A 203 -0.77 9.02 20.38
C GLU A 203 -0.24 7.81 19.62
N THR A 204 -0.01 6.69 20.33
CA THR A 204 0.50 5.44 19.74
C THR A 204 -0.16 4.22 20.35
N TRP A 205 -0.65 3.31 19.50
CA TRP A 205 -1.08 1.96 19.87
C TRP A 205 -0.02 0.95 19.44
N ARG A 206 0.34 0.03 20.33
CA ARG A 206 1.33 -1.02 20.04
C ARG A 206 0.79 -2.39 20.42
N TRP A 207 0.99 -3.35 19.53
CA TRP A 207 0.66 -4.73 19.75
C TRP A 207 1.85 -5.63 19.47
N SER A 208 1.97 -6.72 20.22
CA SER A 208 2.91 -7.79 19.90
C SER A 208 2.37 -9.18 20.17
N ALA A 209 2.92 -10.15 19.46
CA ALA A 209 2.70 -11.57 19.70
C ALA A 209 3.91 -12.39 19.26
N GLU A 210 4.06 -13.58 19.83
CA GLU A 210 5.05 -14.57 19.40
C GLU A 210 4.32 -15.87 19.05
N GLY A 211 4.76 -16.54 17.98
CA GLY A 211 4.13 -17.76 17.49
C GLY A 211 2.63 -17.56 17.27
N ILE A 212 2.24 -16.62 16.41
CA ILE A 212 0.83 -16.26 16.21
C ILE A 212 0.34 -16.69 14.83
N SER A 213 -0.92 -17.11 14.75
CA SER A 213 -1.66 -17.21 13.49
C SER A 213 -2.46 -15.93 13.32
N LEU A 214 -2.22 -15.20 12.23
CA LEU A 214 -2.94 -13.96 11.95
C LEU A 214 -4.13 -14.27 11.03
N ASP A 215 -5.32 -13.98 11.53
CA ASP A 215 -6.55 -13.93 10.76
C ASP A 215 -7.46 -12.86 11.37
N GLY A 216 -7.61 -11.74 10.67
CA GLY A 216 -8.36 -10.60 11.16
C GLY A 216 -8.05 -9.33 10.39
N VAL A 217 -8.64 -8.22 10.84
CA VAL A 217 -8.47 -6.91 10.17
C VAL A 217 -8.07 -5.87 11.21
N LEU A 218 -6.93 -5.24 10.99
CA LEU A 218 -6.56 -4.02 11.72
C LEU A 218 -7.51 -2.90 11.28
N THR A 219 -8.18 -2.28 12.23
CA THR A 219 -9.03 -1.10 12.00
C THR A 219 -8.50 0.09 12.75
N ALA A 220 -8.51 1.26 12.12
CA ALA A 220 -8.11 2.50 12.78
C ALA A 220 -8.82 3.71 12.17
N ARG A 221 -9.09 4.72 12.98
CA ARG A 221 -9.66 5.99 12.53
C ARG A 221 -8.65 7.11 12.72
N SER A 222 -8.33 7.85 11.67
CA SER A 222 -7.46 9.03 11.77
C SER A 222 -8.01 10.05 12.79
N LYS A 223 -7.11 10.60 13.63
CA LYS A 223 -7.44 11.69 14.56
C LYS A 223 -7.96 12.93 13.84
N ALA A 224 -7.32 13.28 12.72
CA ALA A 224 -7.72 14.41 11.89
C ALA A 224 -9.10 14.25 11.27
N LEU A 225 -9.40 13.06 10.75
CA LEU A 225 -10.72 12.76 10.17
C LEU A 225 -11.81 12.65 11.25
N ALA A 226 -11.46 12.23 12.47
CA ALA A 226 -12.38 12.17 13.60
C ALA A 226 -12.73 13.57 14.14
N ALA A 227 -11.76 14.47 14.23
CA ALA A 227 -11.98 15.84 14.71
C ALA A 227 -12.92 16.64 13.79
N GLY A 228 -12.85 16.40 12.48
CA GLY A 228 -13.58 17.18 11.49
C GLY A 228 -13.04 18.61 11.33
N GLY A 229 -13.52 19.33 10.31
CA GLY A 229 -13.11 20.72 10.04
C GLY A 229 -11.88 20.87 9.15
N THR A 230 -11.40 22.10 9.03
CA THR A 230 -10.20 22.44 8.25
C THR A 230 -8.96 22.40 9.14
N ALA A 231 -7.96 21.63 8.75
CA ALA A 231 -6.68 21.48 9.43
C ALA A 231 -5.54 21.53 8.41
N VAL A 232 -4.39 22.02 8.86
CA VAL A 232 -3.14 22.03 8.10
C VAL A 232 -2.19 21.07 8.77
N PHE A 233 -1.69 20.11 8.00
CA PHE A 233 -0.65 19.17 8.41
C PHE A 233 0.63 19.58 7.71
N ALA A 234 1.75 19.62 8.42
CA ALA A 234 3.06 19.86 7.83
C ALA A 234 3.99 18.71 8.15
N GLU A 235 4.75 18.25 7.16
CA GLU A 235 5.75 17.21 7.29
C GLU A 235 7.07 17.72 6.76
N ARG A 236 8.15 17.48 7.51
CA ARG A 236 9.50 17.80 7.07
C ARG A 236 10.17 16.52 6.60
N THR A 237 10.68 16.53 5.36
CA THR A 237 11.44 15.42 4.82
C THR A 237 12.82 15.34 5.49
N PRO A 238 13.50 14.18 5.45
CA PRO A 238 14.89 14.07 5.89
C PRO A 238 15.85 15.02 5.15
N SER A 239 15.53 15.41 3.91
CA SER A 239 16.30 16.41 3.14
C SER A 239 16.12 17.85 3.65
N GLY A 240 15.17 18.08 4.56
CA GLY A 240 14.88 19.39 5.16
C GLY A 240 13.69 20.12 4.53
N ASP A 241 13.14 19.63 3.43
CA ASP A 241 12.00 20.23 2.74
C ASP A 241 10.73 20.09 3.59
N THR A 242 9.90 21.14 3.65
CA THR A 242 8.63 21.09 4.38
C THR A 242 7.47 21.08 3.41
N HIS A 243 6.69 20.00 3.47
CA HIS A 243 5.45 19.84 2.72
C HIS A 243 4.28 20.08 3.65
N PHE A 244 3.19 20.64 3.15
CA PHE A 244 1.96 20.75 3.94
C PHE A 244 0.75 20.28 3.15
N VAL A 245 -0.23 19.75 3.87
CA VAL A 245 -1.53 19.34 3.36
C VAL A 245 -2.59 20.13 4.11
N VAL A 246 -3.41 20.86 3.37
CA VAL A 246 -4.64 21.47 3.90
C VAL A 246 -5.78 20.49 3.66
N GLN A 247 -6.38 20.02 4.73
CA GLN A 247 -7.56 19.17 4.68
C GLN A 247 -8.72 19.91 5.31
N GLY A 248 -9.82 20.06 4.58
CA GLY A 248 -11.04 20.63 5.12
C GLY A 248 -12.27 20.13 4.40
N ARG A 249 -13.41 20.23 5.06
CA ARG A 249 -14.70 20.04 4.41
C ARG A 249 -15.12 21.38 3.83
N MET A 250 -15.41 21.42 2.53
CA MET A 250 -16.00 22.63 1.95
C MET A 250 -17.35 22.88 2.64
N PRO A 251 -17.58 24.08 3.22
CA PRO A 251 -18.85 24.39 3.88
C PRO A 251 -20.04 24.12 2.96
N GLU A 252 -21.12 23.52 3.49
CA GLU A 252 -22.32 23.18 2.69
C GLU A 252 -22.97 24.42 2.07
N GLU A 253 -22.88 25.55 2.77
CA GLU A 253 -23.23 26.91 2.31
C GLU A 253 -22.53 27.31 1.00
N TRP A 254 -21.32 26.80 0.73
CA TRP A 254 -20.58 27.07 -0.52
C TRP A 254 -20.98 26.14 -1.67
N LYS A 255 -21.61 24.99 -1.38
CA LYS A 255 -22.12 24.09 -2.43
C LYS A 255 -23.47 24.53 -2.99
N SER A 256 -24.24 25.25 -2.17
CA SER A 256 -25.62 25.66 -2.44
C SER A 256 -25.77 27.14 -2.77
N ALA A 257 -24.72 27.94 -2.55
CA ALA A 257 -24.66 29.30 -3.07
C ALA A 257 -24.60 29.25 -4.61
N GLY A 258 -25.76 29.37 -5.27
CA GLY A 258 -25.83 29.63 -6.70
C GLY A 258 -24.83 30.73 -7.04
N ARG A 259 -24.04 30.53 -8.11
CA ARG A 259 -22.92 31.40 -8.50
C ARG A 259 -23.33 32.88 -8.45
N ARG A 260 -23.11 33.54 -7.31
CA ARG A 260 -23.28 34.98 -7.19
C ARG A 260 -22.14 35.59 -7.97
N LYS A 261 -22.44 36.58 -8.81
CA LYS A 261 -21.40 37.38 -9.46
C LYS A 261 -20.56 37.99 -8.32
N PRO A 262 -19.25 37.67 -8.22
CA PRO A 262 -18.45 38.12 -7.09
C PRO A 262 -18.36 39.64 -7.13
N GLU A 263 -18.80 40.31 -6.07
CA GLU A 263 -18.65 41.76 -5.91
C GLU A 263 -17.18 42.13 -5.63
N HIS A 264 -16.43 41.20 -5.03
CA HIS A 264 -15.02 41.32 -4.71
C HIS A 264 -14.28 40.02 -5.10
N PRO A 265 -13.70 39.94 -6.30
CA PRO A 265 -12.92 38.77 -6.67
C PRO A 265 -11.66 38.71 -5.79
N ARG A 266 -11.44 37.55 -5.15
CA ARG A 266 -10.20 37.22 -4.44
C ARG A 266 -9.34 36.36 -5.33
N LEU A 267 -8.14 36.85 -5.65
CA LEU A 267 -7.13 36.08 -6.37
C LEU A 267 -6.30 35.29 -5.35
N ILE A 268 -6.41 33.96 -5.40
CA ILE A 268 -5.48 33.07 -4.70
C ILE A 268 -4.44 32.65 -5.74
N TRP A 269 -3.22 33.15 -5.56
CA TRP A 269 -2.12 32.88 -6.47
C TRP A 269 -1.18 31.85 -5.86
N ASP A 270 -1.15 30.65 -6.43
CA ASP A 270 -0.20 29.62 -6.01
C ASP A 270 1.22 30.05 -6.37
N ALA A 271 2.06 30.23 -5.35
CA ALA A 271 3.49 30.57 -5.47
C ALA A 271 4.40 29.37 -5.18
N SER A 272 3.84 28.15 -5.12
CA SER A 272 4.60 26.93 -4.87
C SER A 272 5.64 26.65 -5.97
N GLY A 273 6.71 25.96 -5.59
CA GLY A 273 7.84 25.64 -6.49
C GLY A 273 7.47 24.74 -7.67
N SER A 274 6.35 24.02 -7.61
CA SER A 274 5.83 23.21 -8.71
C SER A 274 5.44 24.06 -9.93
N GLY A 275 5.14 25.35 -9.71
CA GLY A 275 4.77 26.30 -10.75
C GLY A 275 5.93 26.91 -11.53
N ARG A 276 7.14 26.33 -11.49
CA ARG A 276 8.35 26.92 -12.11
C ARG A 276 8.25 27.09 -13.63
N ASN A 277 7.56 26.17 -14.30
CA ASN A 277 7.42 26.15 -15.76
C ASN A 277 6.02 26.61 -16.22
N ARG A 278 5.31 27.39 -15.40
CA ARG A 278 3.98 27.92 -15.77
C ARG A 278 4.09 28.94 -16.89
N ASP A 279 3.11 28.90 -17.79
CA ASP A 279 2.88 29.97 -18.75
C ASP A 279 2.27 31.19 -18.05
N ARG A 280 3.13 31.97 -17.39
CA ARG A 280 2.71 33.20 -16.70
C ARG A 280 2.09 34.21 -17.66
N ALA A 281 2.53 34.24 -18.93
CA ALA A 281 1.99 35.17 -19.91
C ALA A 281 0.52 34.84 -20.21
N GLY A 282 0.20 33.56 -20.41
CA GLY A 282 -1.17 33.08 -20.54
C GLY A 282 -2.02 33.33 -19.29
N GLU A 283 -1.49 33.06 -18.10
CA GLU A 283 -2.20 33.31 -16.83
C GLU A 283 -2.55 34.81 -16.65
N PHE A 284 -1.62 35.72 -16.91
CA PHE A 284 -1.87 37.16 -16.83
C PHE A 284 -2.82 37.65 -17.94
N ALA A 285 -2.78 37.04 -19.13
CA ALA A 285 -3.73 37.38 -20.19
C ALA A 285 -5.18 37.04 -19.79
N VAL A 286 -5.39 35.90 -19.14
CA VAL A 286 -6.71 35.52 -18.57
C VAL A 286 -7.13 36.49 -17.47
N LEU A 287 -6.23 36.84 -16.55
CA LEU A 287 -6.53 37.83 -15.50
C LEU A 287 -6.93 39.18 -16.08
N ASN A 288 -6.17 39.69 -17.06
CA ASN A 288 -6.48 40.96 -17.72
C ASN A 288 -7.84 40.94 -18.45
N GLY A 289 -8.29 39.77 -18.91
CA GLY A 289 -9.60 39.59 -19.53
C GLY A 289 -10.78 39.60 -18.56
N LEU A 290 -10.56 39.32 -17.27
CA LEU A 290 -11.61 39.30 -16.24
C LEU A 290 -12.02 40.70 -15.74
N TRP A 291 -11.22 41.72 -16.04
CA TRP A 291 -11.39 43.10 -15.56
C TRP A 291 -11.77 44.10 -16.66
N LYS A 292 -12.22 43.61 -17.83
CA LYS A 292 -12.89 44.41 -18.87
C LYS A 292 -14.40 44.27 -18.75
#